data_AF-A0A6I5I1Z8-F1
#
_entry.id   AF-A0A6I5I1Z8-F1
#
_cell.length_a   1.000
_cell.length_b   1.000
_cell.length_c   1.000
_cell.angle_alpha   90.00
_cell.angle_beta   90.00
_cell.angle_gamma   90.00
#
_symmetry.space_group_name_H-M   'P 1'
#
loop_
_entity.id
_entity.type
_entity.pdbx_description
1 polymer ?
#
loop_
_entity_poly.entity_id
_entity_poly.type
_entity_poly.pdbx_seq_one_letter_code
_entity_poly.pdbx_strand_id
1 'polypeptide(L)' 'MIAGGPCRSGDDDKCGNGDCPTVYETQDPGMLAMQGYDVSHPTPDGESVVLIPEEILKEAARARGWL' A
#
# COMPACT_ATOMS: atom_id res chain seq x y z
N MET A 1 5.33 -2.10 -7.12
CA MET A 1 5.19 -1.40 -5.82
C MET A 1 4.87 0.05 -6.13
N ILE A 2 3.60 0.44 -5.99
CA ILE A 2 3.20 1.87 -6.04
C ILE A 2 3.71 2.56 -4.77
N ALA A 3 3.84 1.72 -3.75
CA ALA A 3 3.84 2.10 -2.39
C ALA A 3 4.52 0.96 -1.58
N GLY A 4 5.76 1.10 -1.06
CA GLY A 4 6.26 0.21 0.03
C GLY A 4 7.61 -0.43 -0.03
N GLY A 5 8.51 -0.06 0.90
CA GLY A 5 9.81 -0.70 1.03
C GLY A 5 10.74 -0.05 2.08
N PRO A 6 11.79 -0.76 2.50
CA PRO A 6 12.78 -0.24 3.43
C PRO A 6 13.56 0.92 2.81
N CYS A 7 13.74 2.00 3.58
CA CYS A 7 14.46 3.21 3.18
C CYS A 7 15.85 2.87 2.61
N ARG A 8 16.11 3.24 1.35
CA ARG A 8 17.46 3.33 0.83
C ARG A 8 17.82 4.81 0.67
N SER A 9 18.81 5.24 1.45
CA SER A 9 19.37 6.59 1.42
C SER A 9 20.19 6.77 0.13
N GLY A 10 19.54 7.18 -0.95
CA GLY A 10 20.19 7.50 -2.23
C GLY A 10 19.39 8.56 -2.98
N ASP A 11 20.08 9.62 -3.39
CA ASP A 11 19.57 10.96 -3.72
C ASP A 11 18.75 11.14 -5.01
N ASP A 12 18.12 10.11 -5.57
CA ASP A 12 17.26 10.29 -6.75
C ASP A 12 15.92 9.55 -6.61
N ASP A 13 14.87 10.38 -6.48
CA ASP A 13 13.45 10.13 -6.73
C ASP A 13 12.58 9.40 -5.67
N LYS A 14 11.90 10.25 -4.86
CA LYS A 14 10.56 10.12 -4.26
C LYS A 14 10.25 8.96 -3.28
N CYS A 15 11.17 8.62 -2.38
CA CYS A 15 10.85 8.02 -1.07
C CYS A 15 11.49 8.81 0.10
N GLY A 16 11.49 10.15 -0.01
CA GLY A 16 12.34 11.05 0.77
C GLY A 16 12.02 11.25 2.25
N ASN A 17 11.12 10.50 2.90
CA ASN A 17 10.87 10.64 4.35
C ASN A 17 10.36 9.37 5.07
N GLY A 18 10.60 8.18 4.51
CA GLY A 18 10.42 6.91 5.24
C GLY A 18 9.07 6.20 5.06
N ASP A 19 8.13 6.79 4.34
CA ASP A 19 6.84 6.17 4.04
C ASP A 19 6.80 5.67 2.61
N CYS A 20 7.65 4.70 2.25
CA CYS A 20 7.35 3.95 1.03
C CYS A 20 6.04 3.18 1.35
N PRO A 21 4.95 3.35 0.58
CA PRO A 21 3.59 3.04 1.07
C PRO A 21 3.15 1.54 1.19
N THR A 22 1.91 1.15 1.43
CA THR A 22 1.58 -0.26 1.77
C THR A 22 0.87 -0.99 0.63
N VAL A 23 1.01 -0.48 -0.59
CA VAL A 23 0.12 -0.78 -1.72
C VAL A 23 0.92 -1.15 -2.98
N TYR A 24 0.57 -2.27 -3.62
CA TYR A 24 1.29 -2.85 -4.73
C TYR A 24 0.40 -2.92 -5.97
N GLU A 25 0.95 -2.52 -7.11
CA GLU A 25 0.39 -2.89 -8.41
C GLU A 25 0.43 -4.40 -8.57
N THR A 26 -0.67 -4.94 -9.06
CA THR A 26 -0.78 -6.35 -9.41
C THR A 26 -0.78 -6.48 -10.93
N GLN A 27 -0.65 -7.72 -11.41
CA GLN A 27 -0.79 -8.03 -12.82
C GLN A 27 -2.26 -8.00 -13.26
N ASP A 28 -3.19 -8.03 -12.30
CA ASP A 28 -4.63 -8.03 -12.55
C ASP A 28 -5.12 -6.58 -12.72
N PRO A 29 -5.68 -6.23 -13.89
CA PRO A 29 -6.13 -4.87 -14.16
C PRO A 29 -7.19 -4.41 -13.15
N GLY A 30 -6.96 -3.24 -12.55
CA GLY A 30 -7.87 -2.65 -11.56
C GLY A 30 -7.71 -3.20 -10.14
N MET A 31 -6.83 -4.18 -9.92
CA MET A 31 -6.58 -4.77 -8.61
C MET A 31 -5.28 -4.24 -8.01
N LEU A 32 -5.34 -3.90 -6.72
CA LEU A 32 -4.20 -3.51 -5.91
C LEU A 32 -4.06 -4.50 -4.75
N ALA A 33 -2.83 -4.90 -4.46
CA ALA A 33 -2.52 -5.65 -3.24
C ALA A 33 -2.14 -4.67 -2.14
N MET A 34 -2.59 -4.92 -0.91
CA MET A 34 -2.30 -4.07 0.25
C MET A 34 -1.70 -4.93 1.36
N GLN A 35 -0.58 -4.50 1.93
CA GLN A 35 -0.02 -5.13 3.12
C GLN A 35 -0.77 -4.64 4.37
N GLY A 36 -0.86 -5.44 5.43
CA GLY A 36 -1.54 -5.01 6.65
C GLY A 36 -1.42 -6.06 7.73
N TYR A 37 -2.14 -5.86 8.82
CA TYR A 37 -2.26 -6.84 9.91
C TYR A 37 -3.59 -7.56 9.79
N ASP A 38 -3.59 -8.89 9.84
CA ASP A 38 -4.84 -9.65 9.74
C ASP A 38 -5.80 -9.34 10.89
N VAL A 39 -7.08 -9.26 10.55
CA VAL A 39 -8.18 -9.15 11.51
C VAL A 39 -9.04 -10.38 11.40
N SER A 40 -9.41 -10.95 12.56
CA SER A 40 -10.45 -11.97 12.62
C SER A 40 -11.80 -11.37 12.26
N HIS A 41 -12.14 -11.37 10.96
CA HIS A 41 -13.41 -10.92 10.43
C HIS A 41 -13.97 -11.94 9.43
N PRO A 42 -15.26 -12.34 9.53
CA PRO A 42 -15.86 -13.26 8.56
C PRO A 42 -15.79 -12.71 7.13
N THR A 43 -15.27 -13.51 6.20
CA THR A 43 -15.12 -13.17 4.78
C THR A 43 -15.42 -14.38 3.89
N PRO A 44 -15.77 -14.18 2.61
CA PRO A 44 -15.87 -15.26 1.61
C PRO A 44 -14.54 -16.01 1.38
N ASP A 45 -14.62 -17.17 0.75
CA ASP A 45 -13.46 -18.00 0.44
C ASP A 45 -12.44 -17.24 -0.41
N GLY A 46 -11.20 -17.17 0.09
CA GLY A 46 -10.08 -16.49 -0.59
C GLY A 46 -9.97 -14.99 -0.31
N GLU A 47 -10.84 -14.42 0.52
CA GLU A 47 -10.76 -13.02 0.96
C GLU A 47 -10.19 -12.91 2.39
N SER A 48 -9.70 -11.73 2.75
CA SER A 48 -9.19 -11.43 4.09
C SER A 48 -9.33 -9.94 4.39
N VAL A 49 -9.63 -9.61 5.65
CA VAL A 49 -9.64 -8.21 6.12
C VAL A 49 -8.34 -7.93 6.84
N VAL A 50 -7.67 -6.86 6.42
CA VAL A 50 -6.42 -6.39 7.02
C VAL A 50 -6.57 -4.98 7.57
N LEU A 51 -5.88 -4.69 8.67
CA LEU A 51 -5.69 -3.36 9.19
C LEU A 51 -4.52 -2.68 8.50
N ILE A 52 -4.77 -1.48 8.01
CA ILE A 52 -3.75 -0.60 7.43
C ILE A 52 -3.83 0.76 8.12
N PRO A 53 -2.68 1.44 8.36
CA PRO A 53 -2.69 2.82 8.82
C PRO A 53 -3.38 3.73 7.80
N GLU A 54 -4.26 4.61 8.28
CA GLU A 54 -5.06 5.49 7.41
C GLU A 54 -4.19 6.42 6.54
N GLU A 55 -3.15 7.03 7.13
CA GLU A 55 -2.26 7.96 6.41
C GLU A 55 -1.53 7.30 5.24
N ILE A 56 -1.21 6.01 5.37
CA ILE A 56 -0.59 5.26 4.28
C ILE A 56 -1.56 5.07 3.10
N LEU A 57 -2.84 4.81 3.38
CA LEU A 57 -3.85 4.70 2.34
C LEU A 57 -4.06 6.05 1.63
N LYS A 58 -4.10 7.15 2.39
CA LYS A 58 -4.20 8.51 1.84
C LYS A 58 -3.01 8.85 0.95
N GLU A 59 -1.80 8.53 1.39
CA GLU A 59 -0.59 8.76 0.59
C GLU A 59 -0.58 7.92 -0.69
N ALA A 60 -1.04 6.67 -0.62
CA ALA A 60 -1.19 5.83 -1.82
C ALA A 60 -2.22 6.42 -2.81
N ALA A 61 -3.35 6.94 -2.32
CA ALA A 61 -4.36 7.62 -3.14
C ALA A 61 -3.81 8.90 -3.79
N ARG A 62 -3.08 9.74 -3.04
CA ARG A 62 -2.39 10.93 -3.54
C ARG A 62 -1.37 10.57 -4.62
N ALA A 63 -0.53 9.55 -4.39
CA ALA A 63 0.48 9.09 -5.34
C ALA A 63 -0.13 8.58 -6.65
N ARG A 64 -1.37 8.08 -6.61
CA ARG A 64 -2.14 7.64 -7.78
C ARG A 64 -2.93 8.75 -8.47
N GLY A 65 -2.94 9.96 -7.93
CA GLY A 65 -3.72 11.08 -8.46
C GLY A 65 -5.23 10.91 -8.27
N TRP A 66 -5.64 10.20 -7.22
CA TRP A 66 -7.05 9.99 -6.87
C TRP A 66 -7.62 11.06 -5.92
N LEU A 67 -6.79 12.02 -5.53
CA LEU A 67 -7.11 13.15 -4.67
C LEU A 67 -6.74 14.46 -5.38
#